data_AF-A0A9D1FY30-F1
#
_entry.id   AF-A0A9D1FY30-F1
#
_cell.length_a   1.000
_cell.length_b   1.000
_cell.length_c   1.000
_cell.angle_alpha   90.00
_cell.angle_beta   90.00
_cell.angle_gamma   90.00
#
_symmetry.space_group_name_H-M   'P 1'
#
loop_
_entity.id
_entity.type
_entity.pdbx_description
1 polymer ?
#
loop_
_entity_poly.entity_id
_entity_poly.type
_entity_poly.pdbx_seq_one_letter_code
_entity_poly.pdbx_strand_id
1 'polypeptide(L)' 'MEDSIQHTGIVTLEKERRKGYAKCTAALAAHHLIENGICPQWECHAENTASIALAESIGYEKYGVAYILEE' A
#
# COMPACT_ATOMS: atom_id res chain seq x y z
N MET A 1 -8.29 5.29 -17.94
CA MET A 1 -8.20 4.74 -16.57
C MET A 1 -6.76 4.49 -16.15
N GLU A 2 -5.80 4.28 -17.05
CA GLU A 2 -4.38 4.13 -16.66
C GLU A 2 -3.85 5.35 -15.89
N ASP A 3 -4.21 6.58 -16.28
CA ASP A 3 -3.77 7.79 -15.55
C ASP A 3 -4.51 8.04 -14.21
N SER A 4 -5.40 7.12 -13.79
CA SER A 4 -6.23 7.28 -12.59
C SER A 4 -5.93 6.27 -11.49
N ILE A 5 -4.97 5.34 -11.69
CA ILE A 5 -4.59 4.35 -10.68
C ILE A 5 -3.08 4.39 -10.48
N GLN A 6 -2.65 4.48 -9.22
CA GLN A 6 -1.22 4.49 -8.89
C GLN A 6 -0.89 3.37 -7.92
N HIS A 7 0.06 2.51 -8.31
CA HIS A 7 0.64 1.51 -7.40
C HIS A 7 1.49 2.21 -6.35
N THR A 8 1.25 1.88 -5.09
CA THR A 8 1.94 2.44 -3.93
C THR A 8 2.70 1.35 -3.19
N GLY A 9 3.87 1.72 -2.65
CA GLY A 9 4.69 0.83 -1.84
C GLY A 9 5.50 1.64 -0.84
N ILE A 10 5.94 0.96 0.22
CA ILE A 10 6.76 1.59 1.27
C ILE A 10 7.80 0.62 1.80
N VAL A 11 8.95 1.17 2.19
CA VAL A 11 9.98 0.45 2.92
C VAL A 11 10.27 1.19 4.21
N THR A 12 10.33 0.45 5.32
CA THR A 12 10.79 0.97 6.60
C THR A 12 12.11 0.30 6.96
N LEU A 13 13.12 1.12 7.25
CA LEU A 13 14.41 0.64 7.75
C LEU A 13 14.20 -0.27 8.96
N GLU A 14 14.93 -1.37 9.03
CA GLU A 14 14.72 -2.40 10.06
C GLU A 14 14.76 -1.86 11.49
N LYS A 15 15.76 -1.04 11.79
CA LYS A 15 15.93 -0.36 13.10
C LYS A 15 14.85 0.68 13.43
N GLU A 16 14.03 1.06 12.46
CA GLU A 16 12.96 2.06 12.59
C GLU A 16 11.55 1.45 12.54
N ARG A 17 11.43 0.12 12.44
CA ARG A 17 10.14 -0.58 12.44
C ARG A 17 9.41 -0.41 13.78
N ARG A 18 8.09 -0.64 13.76
CA ARG A 18 7.19 -0.60 14.95
C ARG A 18 7.09 0.77 15.65
N LYS A 19 7.56 1.84 15.01
CA LYS A 19 7.43 3.23 15.49
C LYS A 19 6.29 4.01 14.84
N GLY A 20 5.49 3.37 13.98
CA GLY A 20 4.36 3.99 13.28
C GLY A 20 4.71 4.69 11.97
N TYR A 21 5.99 4.80 11.59
CA TYR A 21 6.42 5.50 10.37
C TYR A 21 5.74 5.00 9.10
N ALA A 22 5.65 3.68 8.92
CA ALA A 22 5.00 3.09 7.75
C ALA A 22 3.53 3.55 7.64
N LYS A 23 2.80 3.59 8.77
CA LYS A 23 1.41 4.02 8.82
C LYS A 23 1.24 5.48 8.43
N CYS A 24 2.00 6.37 9.07
CA CYS A 24 1.91 7.80 8.79
C CYS A 24 2.25 8.12 7.33
N THR A 25 3.34 7.56 6.81
CA THR A 25 3.80 7.85 5.45
C THR A 25 2.87 7.24 4.39
N ALA A 26 2.42 5.99 4.57
CA ALA A 26 1.50 5.34 3.64
C ALA A 26 0.14 6.05 3.60
N ALA A 27 -0.40 6.46 4.76
CA ALA A 27 -1.64 7.23 4.83
C ALA A 27 -1.50 8.58 4.11
N LEU A 28 -0.42 9.33 4.37
CA LEU A 28 -0.17 10.61 3.70
C LEU A 28 -0.11 10.46 2.18
N ALA A 29 0.60 9.44 1.68
CA ALA A 29 0.68 9.17 0.25
C ALA A 29 -0.69 8.82 -0.36
N ALA A 30 -1.48 7.98 0.32
CA ALA A 30 -2.83 7.63 -0.12
C ALA A 30 -3.75 8.86 -0.17
N HIS A 31 -3.74 9.69 0.88
CA HIS A 31 -4.50 10.94 0.91
C HIS A 31 -4.12 11.88 -0.24
N HIS A 32 -2.81 12.07 -0.48
CA HIS A 32 -2.34 12.92 -1.57
C HIS A 32 -2.80 12.43 -2.95
N LEU A 33 -2.79 11.11 -3.18
CA LEU A 33 -3.29 10.54 -4.44
C LEU A 33 -4.79 10.77 -4.60
N ILE A 34 -5.57 10.51 -3.55
CA ILE A 34 -7.03 10.72 -3.55
C ILE A 34 -7.38 12.19 -3.81
N GLU A 35 -6.67 13.13 -3.17
CA GLU A 35 -6.87 14.58 -3.36
C GLU A 35 -6.59 15.02 -4.81
N ASN A 36 -5.72 14.30 -5.52
CA ASN A 36 -5.43 14.55 -6.93
C ASN A 36 -6.34 13.75 -7.89
N GLY A 37 -7.38 13.09 -7.39
CA GLY A 37 -8.29 12.27 -8.20
C GLY A 37 -7.69 10.94 -8.68
N ILE A 38 -6.62 10.47 -8.03
CA ILE A 38 -5.93 9.22 -8.34
C ILE A 38 -6.32 8.17 -7.31
N CYS A 39 -6.79 7.01 -7.77
CA CYS A 39 -7.06 5.85 -6.94
C CYS A 39 -5.73 5.18 -6.55
N PRO A 40 -5.38 5.13 -5.26
CA PRO A 40 -4.19 4.44 -4.84
C PRO A 40 -4.45 2.93 -4.79
N GLN A 41 -3.54 2.15 -5.36
CA GLN A 41 -3.57 0.69 -5.32
C GLN A 41 -2.42 0.20 -4.45
N TRP A 42 -2.71 -0.74 -3.56
CA TRP A 42 -1.72 -1.42 -2.73
C TRP A 42 -1.65 -2.89 -3.12
N GLU A 43 -0.47 -3.36 -3.48
CA GLU A 43 -0.21 -4.76 -3.75
C GLU A 43 1.05 -5.19 -3.00
N CYS A 44 1.02 -6.39 -2.48
CA CYS A 44 2.16 -7.00 -1.82
C CYS A 44 2.04 -8.52 -1.88
N HIS A 45 3.15 -9.21 -1.60
CA HIS A 45 3.15 -10.67 -1.51
C HIS A 45 2.09 -11.16 -0.50
N ALA A 46 1.38 -12.24 -0.83
CA ALA A 46 0.28 -12.76 -0.02
C ALA A 46 0.69 -13.15 1.41
N GLU A 47 1.97 -13.47 1.63
CA GLU A 47 2.53 -13.81 2.93
C GLU A 47 3.09 -12.61 3.70
N ASN A 48 3.08 -11.41 3.11
CA ASN A 48 3.55 -10.18 3.75
C ASN A 48 2.50 -9.61 4.72
N THR A 49 2.26 -10.33 5.82
CA THR A 49 1.27 -9.99 6.84
C THR A 49 1.43 -8.59 7.41
N ALA A 50 2.67 -8.08 7.52
CA ALA A 50 2.94 -6.72 7.97
C ALA A 50 2.45 -5.65 6.98
N SER A 51 2.63 -5.88 5.68
CA SER A 51 2.14 -4.97 4.63
C SER A 51 0.62 -5.01 4.50
N ILE A 52 0.03 -6.21 4.60
CA ILE A 52 -1.43 -6.40 4.59
C ILE A 52 -2.07 -5.63 5.77
N ALA A 53 -1.60 -5.89 6.99
CA ALA A 53 -2.12 -5.22 8.18
C ALA A 53 -1.92 -3.70 8.13
N LEU A 54 -0.81 -3.23 7.55
CA LEU A 54 -0.57 -1.81 7.33
C LEU A 54 -1.64 -1.19 6.41
N ALA A 55 -1.88 -1.79 5.24
CA ALA A 55 -2.86 -1.31 4.27
C ALA A 55 -4.28 -1.27 4.86
N GLU A 56 -4.70 -2.35 5.54
CA GLU A 56 -6.00 -2.41 6.23
C GLU A 56 -6.10 -1.32 7.32
N SER A 57 -5.02 -1.06 8.06
CA SER A 57 -5.03 -0.08 9.16
C SER A 57 -5.19 1.38 8.73
N ILE A 58 -5.04 1.68 7.42
CA ILE A 58 -5.20 3.01 6.82
C ILE A 58 -6.38 3.07 5.85
N GLY A 59 -7.22 2.03 5.82
CA GLY A 59 -8.50 2.04 5.11
C GLY A 59 -8.50 1.41 3.71
N TYR A 60 -7.43 0.72 3.30
CA TYR A 60 -7.52 -0.12 2.11
C TYR A 60 -8.42 -1.32 2.39
N GLU A 61 -9.17 -1.73 1.36
CA GLU A 61 -9.98 -2.94 1.38
C GLU A 61 -9.36 -4.02 0.48
N LYS A 62 -9.44 -5.27 0.91
CA LYS A 62 -8.94 -6.40 0.14
C LYS A 62 -9.81 -6.58 -1.12
N TYR A 63 -9.21 -6.39 -2.28
CA TYR A 63 -9.89 -6.56 -3.57
C TYR A 63 -9.75 -7.97 -4.15
N GLY A 64 -8.54 -8.55 -4.11
CA GLY A 64 -8.27 -9.87 -4.69
C GLY A 64 -6.84 -10.35 -4.44
N VAL A 65 -6.53 -11.53 -4.95
CA VAL A 65 -5.16 -12.07 -5.01
C VAL A 65 -4.77 -12.16 -6.47
N ALA A 66 -3.67 -11.49 -6.84
CA ALA A 66 -3.10 -11.60 -8.17
C ALA A 66 -2.20 -12.83 -8.26
N TYR A 67 -2.33 -13.59 -9.35
CA TYR A 67 -1.43 -14.67 -9.71
C TYR A 67 -0.56 -14.17 -10.85
N ILE A 68 0.72 -13.92 -10.57
CA ILE A 68 1.70 -13.54 -11.58
C ILE A 68 2.28 -14.84 -12.13
N LEU A 69 2.08 -15.08 -13.43
CA LEU A 69 2.75 -16.17 -14.12
C LEU A 69 4.21 -15.76 -14.33
N GLU A 70 5.15 -16.53 -13.80
CA GLU A 70 6.56 -16.41 -14.17
C GLU A 70 6.72 -16.98 -15.60
N GLU A 71 7.48 -16.28 -16.45
CA GLU A 71 7.78 -16.71 -17.83
C GLU A 71 8.65 -17.98 -17.89
#